data_AF-A0A090WYZ7-F1
#
_entry.id   AF-A0A090WYZ7-F1
#
_cell.length_a   1.000
_cell.length_b   1.000
_cell.length_c   1.000
_cell.angle_alpha   90.00
_cell.angle_beta   90.00
_cell.angle_gamma   90.00
#
_symmetry.space_group_name_H-M   'P 1'
#
loop_
_entity.id
_entity.type
_entity.pdbx_description
1 polymer ?
#
loop_
_entity_poly.entity_id
_entity_poly.type
_entity_poly.pdbx_seq_one_letter_code
_entity_poly.pdbx_strand_id
1 'polypeptide(L)'
;MIQAHTVKLFNDKELNYLLLKYKGVDKEDIAKKLEFNNKRKHTEMERLILNKLSVNNLYNAYRRAFNLQLLSRRDFMIADIKKEASIVSEKIMDILFSIGVSDKEKEIKVYLALLAFQMKIEYSYLLKKEPSDTTLKIV
;
A
#
# COMPACT_ATOMS: atom_id res chain seq x y z
N MET A 1 12.64 20.35 -9.68
CA MET A 1 12.97 20.75 -8.29
C MET A 1 12.13 20.09 -7.19
N ILE A 2 11.03 19.39 -7.49
CA ILE A 2 10.16 18.78 -6.44
C ILE A 2 10.82 17.56 -5.75
N GLN A 3 11.56 16.73 -6.49
CA GLN A 3 12.15 15.46 -5.99
C GLN A 3 13.08 15.61 -4.77
N ALA A 4 13.97 16.61 -4.75
CA ALA A 4 14.95 16.76 -3.67
C ALA A 4 14.33 17.16 -2.33
N HIS A 5 13.17 17.84 -2.35
CA HIS A 5 12.47 18.25 -1.13
C HIS A 5 11.62 17.13 -0.53
N THR A 6 11.04 16.25 -1.35
CA THR A 6 10.21 15.13 -0.88
C THR A 6 11.03 14.03 -0.21
N VAL A 7 12.25 13.78 -0.70
CA VAL A 7 13.19 12.80 -0.09
C VAL A 7 13.67 13.28 1.28
N LYS A 8 13.78 14.60 1.51
CA LYS A 8 14.10 15.15 2.84
C LYS A 8 12.99 14.98 3.88
N LEU A 9 11.75 14.67 3.46
CA LEU A 9 10.62 14.55 4.38
C LEU A 9 10.56 13.18 5.07
N PHE A 10 11.03 12.11 4.41
CA PHE A 10 10.96 10.76 4.93
C PHE A 10 12.34 10.25 5.37
N ASN A 11 12.38 9.52 6.50
CA ASN A 11 13.58 8.78 6.88
C ASN A 11 13.52 7.33 6.40
N ASP A 12 14.67 6.65 6.43
CA ASP A 12 14.78 5.26 5.96
C ASP A 12 13.89 4.28 6.74
N LYS A 13 13.67 4.51 8.04
CA LYS A 13 12.78 3.66 8.85
C LYS A 13 11.32 3.77 8.39
N GLU A 14 10.87 4.97 8.01
CA GLU A 14 9.52 5.21 7.49
C GLU A 14 9.31 4.58 6.11
N LEU A 15 10.27 4.74 5.20
CA LEU A 15 10.21 4.15 3.87
C LEU A 15 10.27 2.61 3.93
N ASN A 16 11.15 2.07 4.78
CA ASN A 16 11.23 0.62 5.01
C ASN A 16 9.95 0.08 5.67
N TYR A 17 9.35 0.81 6.61
CA TYR A 17 8.06 0.43 7.17
C TYR A 17 6.99 0.31 6.08
N LEU A 18 6.88 1.34 5.24
CA LEU A 18 5.92 1.37 4.15
C LEU A 18 6.15 0.21 3.17
N LEU A 19 7.40 -0.04 2.78
CA LEU A 19 7.78 -1.14 1.89
C LEU A 19 7.41 -2.51 2.47
N LEU A 20 7.78 -2.79 3.73
CA LEU A 20 7.51 -4.08 4.37
C LEU A 20 6.01 -4.32 4.55
N LYS A 21 5.27 -3.29 4.95
CA LYS A 21 3.81 -3.37 5.07
C LYS A 21 3.13 -3.65 3.74
N TYR A 22 3.61 -3.04 2.65
CA TYR A 22 3.07 -3.33 1.33
C TYR A 22 3.31 -4.78 0.94
N LYS A 23 4.53 -5.30 1.20
CA LYS A 23 4.93 -6.69 0.92
C LYS A 23 4.17 -7.72 1.78
N GLY A 24 3.27 -7.28 2.66
CA GLY A 24 2.50 -8.17 3.52
C GLY A 24 3.33 -8.87 4.60
N VAL A 25 4.50 -8.31 4.94
CA VAL A 25 5.32 -8.83 6.03
C VAL A 25 4.54 -8.69 7.34
N ASP A 26 4.60 -9.73 8.17
CA ASP A 26 3.88 -9.72 9.44
C ASP A 26 4.36 -8.60 10.37
N LYS A 27 3.45 -8.10 11.23
CA LYS A 27 3.75 -7.00 12.16
C LYS A 27 4.91 -7.35 13.09
N GLU A 28 5.03 -8.58 13.56
CA GLU A 28 6.09 -9.00 14.48
C GLU A 28 7.45 -8.96 13.78
N ASP A 29 7.51 -9.41 12.53
CA ASP A 29 8.73 -9.36 11.72
C ASP A 29 9.13 -7.93 11.35
N ILE A 30 8.15 -7.07 11.08
CA ILE A 30 8.38 -5.64 10.89
C ILE A 30 8.93 -5.01 12.18
N ALA A 31 8.33 -5.32 13.33
CA ALA A 31 8.75 -4.80 14.61
C ALA A 31 10.19 -5.20 14.94
N LYS A 32 10.57 -6.45 14.67
CA LYS A 32 11.96 -6.92 14.80
C LYS A 32 12.90 -6.15 13.86
N LYS A 33 12.57 -6.05 12.57
CA LYS A 33 13.42 -5.39 11.55
C LYS A 33 13.62 -3.90 11.81
N LEU A 34 12.64 -3.22 12.41
CA LEU A 34 12.69 -1.78 12.64
C LEU A 34 12.95 -1.39 14.10
N GLU A 35 13.18 -2.39 14.96
CA GLU A 35 13.46 -2.23 16.38
C GLU A 35 12.33 -1.49 17.12
N PHE A 36 11.10 -1.94 16.90
CA PHE A 36 9.94 -1.38 17.59
C PHE A 36 9.82 -1.95 19.00
N ASN A 37 10.08 -1.11 19.99
CA ASN A 37 10.06 -1.49 21.41
C ASN A 37 8.64 -1.74 21.97
N ASN A 38 7.58 -1.39 21.23
CA ASN A 38 6.20 -1.67 21.64
C ASN A 38 5.24 -1.74 20.44
N LYS A 39 4.05 -2.32 20.67
CA LYS A 39 3.01 -2.48 19.65
C LYS A 39 2.44 -1.15 19.11
N ARG A 40 2.47 -0.06 19.91
CA ARG A 40 1.94 1.25 19.51
C ARG A 40 2.77 1.90 18.39
N LYS A 41 4.04 1.50 18.25
CA LYS A 41 4.93 2.02 17.19
C LYS A 41 4.38 1.81 15.78
N HIS A 42 3.65 0.72 15.53
CA HIS A 42 2.96 0.54 14.24
C HIS A 42 1.96 1.65 13.97
N THR A 43 1.07 1.93 14.93
CA THR A 43 0.05 2.97 14.80
C THR A 43 0.67 4.36 14.69
N GLU A 44 1.72 4.64 15.47
CA GLU A 44 2.46 5.90 15.40
C GLU A 44 3.10 6.09 14.01
N MET A 45 3.77 5.05 13.49
CA MET A 45 4.43 5.06 12.19
C MET A 45 3.42 5.23 11.05
N GLU A 46 2.31 4.48 11.09
CA GLU A 46 1.22 4.62 10.12
C GLU A 46 0.66 6.04 10.14
N ARG A 47 0.30 6.56 11.32
CA ARG A 47 -0.22 7.93 11.46
C ARG A 47 0.75 8.97 10.90
N LEU A 48 2.04 8.84 11.21
CA LEU A 48 3.07 9.76 10.76
C LEU A 48 3.20 9.76 9.23
N ILE A 49 3.24 8.58 8.61
CA ILE A 49 3.33 8.45 7.16
C ILE A 49 2.08 9.01 6.48
N LEU A 50 0.88 8.69 7.01
CA LEU A 50 -0.40 9.19 6.49
C LEU A 50 -0.45 10.72 6.50
N ASN A 51 0.01 11.34 7.59
CA ASN A 51 0.09 12.79 7.71
C ASN A 51 1.08 13.40 6.70
N LYS A 52 2.30 12.84 6.58
CA LYS A 52 3.32 13.32 5.63
C LYS A 52 2.86 13.22 4.17
N LEU A 53 2.08 12.20 3.84
CA LEU A 53 1.52 12.02 2.50
C LEU A 53 0.16 12.72 2.31
N SER A 54 -0.41 13.31 3.37
CA SER A 54 -1.72 13.97 3.36
C SER A 54 -2.82 13.04 2.82
N VAL A 55 -2.90 11.83 3.38
CA VAL A 55 -3.89 10.80 3.02
C VAL A 55 -4.46 10.17 4.28
N ASN A 56 -5.64 9.56 4.16
CA ASN A 56 -6.39 9.00 5.28
C ASN A 56 -6.29 7.47 5.43
N ASN A 57 -5.61 6.78 4.52
CA ASN A 57 -5.43 5.34 4.58
C ASN A 57 -4.12 4.91 3.91
N LEU A 58 -3.64 3.73 4.31
CA LEU A 58 -2.34 3.21 3.91
C LEU A 58 -2.27 2.90 2.41
N TYR A 59 -3.40 2.57 1.79
CA TYR A 59 -3.50 2.31 0.36
C TYR A 59 -3.24 3.58 -0.46
N ASN A 60 -3.94 4.66 -0.14
CA ASN A 60 -3.66 5.97 -0.72
C ASN A 60 -2.22 6.44 -0.43
N ALA A 61 -1.65 6.08 0.71
CA ALA A 61 -0.25 6.35 1.01
C ALA A 61 0.69 5.65 0.04
N TYR A 62 0.49 4.35 -0.23
CA TYR A 62 1.28 3.64 -1.23
C TYR A 62 1.18 4.31 -2.60
N ARG A 63 -0.04 4.62 -3.07
CA ARG A 63 -0.25 5.25 -4.38
C ARG A 63 0.53 6.55 -4.49
N ARG A 64 0.50 7.37 -3.43
CA ARG A 64 1.23 8.63 -3.38
C ARG A 64 2.74 8.43 -3.28
N ALA A 65 3.20 7.48 -2.48
CA ALA A 65 4.61 7.13 -2.38
C ALA A 65 5.19 6.69 -3.74
N PHE A 66 4.43 5.93 -4.54
CA PHE A 66 4.80 5.57 -5.90
C PHE A 66 4.85 6.76 -6.86
N ASN A 67 3.86 7.64 -6.80
CA ASN A 67 3.81 8.83 -7.66
C ASN A 67 4.96 9.81 -7.33
N LEU A 68 5.37 9.84 -6.07
CA LEU A 68 6.51 10.64 -5.59
C LEU A 68 7.86 9.91 -5.74
N GLN A 69 7.87 8.70 -6.30
CA GLN A 69 9.06 7.85 -6.46
C GLN A 69 9.80 7.55 -5.14
N LEU A 70 9.09 7.57 -4.02
CA LEU A 70 9.60 7.16 -2.70
C LEU A 70 9.72 5.63 -2.59
N LEU A 71 8.94 4.91 -3.39
CA LEU A 71 9.01 3.45 -3.55
C LEU A 71 9.15 3.12 -5.04
N SER A 72 9.96 2.12 -5.37
CA SER A 72 10.19 1.70 -6.76
C SER A 72 9.12 0.72 -7.22
N ARG A 73 8.37 1.06 -8.27
CA ARG A 73 7.32 0.19 -8.84
C ARG A 73 7.81 -1.21 -9.23
N ARG A 74 9.12 -1.37 -9.50
CA ARG A 74 9.74 -2.66 -9.87
C ARG A 74 9.74 -3.68 -8.74
N ASP A 75 9.74 -3.25 -7.49
CA ASP A 75 9.65 -4.16 -6.34
C ASP A 75 8.28 -4.88 -6.23
N PHE A 76 7.36 -4.61 -7.17
CA PHE A 76 5.94 -4.89 -7.04
C PHE A 76 5.29 -5.53 -8.29
N MET A 77 6.09 -5.99 -9.24
CA MET A 77 5.67 -6.27 -10.63
C MET A 77 4.89 -7.57 -10.91
N ILE A 78 4.57 -8.41 -9.91
CA ILE A 78 3.92 -9.71 -10.20
C ILE A 78 2.96 -10.10 -9.07
N ALA A 79 1.71 -9.61 -9.14
CA ALA A 79 0.62 -10.19 -8.37
C ALA A 79 -0.23 -11.09 -9.29
N ASP A 80 -0.48 -12.33 -8.88
CA ASP A 80 -1.50 -13.18 -9.50
C ASP A 80 -2.87 -12.64 -9.08
N ILE A 81 -3.52 -11.88 -9.97
CA ILE A 81 -4.79 -11.22 -9.65
C ILE A 81 -5.91 -12.20 -9.33
N LYS A 82 -5.90 -13.41 -9.88
CA LYS A 82 -6.92 -14.42 -9.52
C LYS A 82 -6.75 -14.85 -8.08
N LYS A 83 -5.50 -15.13 -7.67
CA LYS A 83 -5.17 -15.46 -6.28
C LYS A 83 -5.51 -14.30 -5.34
N GLU A 84 -5.17 -13.07 -5.73
CA GLU A 84 -5.49 -11.88 -4.94
C GLU A 84 -7.00 -11.64 -4.80
N ALA A 85 -7.77 -11.87 -5.87
CA ALA A 85 -9.22 -11.78 -5.83
C ALA A 85 -9.82 -12.78 -4.83
N SER A 86 -9.31 -14.01 -4.80
CA SER A 86 -9.74 -15.03 -3.84
C SER A 86 -9.49 -14.58 -2.40
N ILE A 87 -8.26 -14.12 -2.09
CA ILE A 87 -7.87 -13.64 -0.76
C ILE A 87 -8.74 -12.45 -0.33
N VAL A 88 -9.00 -11.51 -1.23
CA VAL A 88 -9.83 -10.35 -0.94
C VAL A 88 -11.29 -10.74 -0.72
N SER A 89 -11.81 -11.69 -1.49
CA SER A 89 -13.16 -12.21 -1.32
C SER A 89 -13.34 -12.89 0.05
N GLU A 90 -12.41 -13.76 0.45
CA GLU A 90 -12.40 -14.39 1.78
C GLU A 90 -12.41 -13.33 2.88
N LYS A 91 -11.54 -12.33 2.77
CA LYS A 91 -11.46 -11.22 3.72
C LYS A 91 -12.76 -10.41 3.80
N ILE A 92 -13.42 -10.15 2.67
CA ILE A 92 -14.71 -9.45 2.64
C ILE A 92 -15.77 -10.29 3.35
N MET A 93 -15.81 -11.59 3.12
CA MET A 93 -16.74 -12.48 3.80
C MET A 93 -16.52 -12.45 5.32
N ASP A 94 -15.27 -12.54 5.78
CA ASP A 94 -14.93 -12.43 7.20
C ASP A 94 -15.42 -11.10 7.82
N ILE A 95 -15.28 -9.99 7.09
CA ILE A 95 -15.77 -8.68 7.52
C ILE A 95 -17.30 -8.69 7.65
N LEU A 96 -18.01 -9.20 6.64
CA LEU A 96 -19.47 -9.20 6.61
C LEU A 96 -20.07 -10.08 7.73
N PHE A 97 -19.47 -11.22 8.01
CA PHE A 97 -19.90 -12.14 9.07
C PHE A 97 -19.36 -11.80 10.46
N SER A 98 -18.50 -10.78 10.60
CA SER A 98 -18.01 -10.37 11.92
C SER A 98 -19.14 -9.92 12.85
N ILE A 99 -19.14 -10.47 14.06
CA ILE A 99 -20.10 -10.14 15.13
C ILE A 99 -19.56 -8.94 15.92
N GLY A 100 -20.45 -8.06 16.38
CA GLY A 100 -20.07 -6.91 17.23
C GLY A 100 -19.48 -5.72 16.46
N VAL A 101 -19.53 -5.75 15.12
CA VAL A 101 -19.13 -4.64 14.25
C VAL A 101 -20.38 -4.07 13.60
N SER A 102 -20.57 -2.75 13.64
CA SER A 102 -21.73 -2.09 13.01
C SER A 102 -21.68 -2.22 11.48
N ASP A 103 -22.84 -2.20 10.83
CA ASP A 103 -22.92 -2.29 9.36
C ASP A 103 -22.14 -1.18 8.66
N LYS A 104 -22.17 0.03 9.20
CA LYS A 104 -21.40 1.17 8.69
C LYS A 104 -19.89 0.94 8.79
N GLU A 105 -19.42 0.33 9.88
CA GLU A 105 -18.01 -0.01 10.03
C GLU A 105 -17.61 -1.17 9.09
N LYS A 106 -18.50 -2.15 8.89
CA LYS A 106 -18.31 -3.22 7.88
C LYS A 106 -18.17 -2.63 6.48
N GLU A 107 -19.07 -1.72 6.10
CA GLU A 107 -19.04 -1.04 4.80
C GLU A 107 -17.70 -0.33 4.57
N ILE A 108 -17.22 0.44 5.56
CA ILE A 108 -15.91 1.10 5.49
C ILE A 108 -14.78 0.08 5.34
N LYS A 109 -14.80 -1.02 6.08
CA LYS A 109 -13.77 -2.08 6.00
C LYS A 109 -13.78 -2.77 4.64
N VAL A 110 -14.95 -3.06 4.07
CA VAL A 110 -15.10 -3.62 2.72
C VAL A 110 -14.57 -2.64 1.68
N TYR A 111 -14.94 -1.36 1.76
CA TYR A 111 -14.43 -0.32 0.88
C TYR A 111 -12.88 -0.26 0.90
N LEU A 112 -12.27 -0.28 2.09
CA LEU A 112 -10.82 -0.30 2.22
C LEU A 112 -10.17 -1.57 1.64
N ALA A 113 -10.82 -2.73 1.76
CA ALA A 113 -10.35 -3.98 1.16
C ALA A 113 -10.40 -3.92 -0.37
N LEU A 114 -11.49 -3.40 -0.94
CA LEU A 114 -11.63 -3.20 -2.39
C LEU A 114 -10.62 -2.18 -2.93
N LEU A 115 -10.38 -1.09 -2.21
CA LEU A 115 -9.38 -0.09 -2.59
C LEU A 115 -7.96 -0.71 -2.66
N ALA A 116 -7.63 -1.59 -1.72
CA ALA A 116 -6.38 -2.35 -1.72
C ALA A 116 -6.26 -3.24 -2.96
N PHE A 117 -7.34 -3.93 -3.32
CA PHE A 117 -7.38 -4.82 -4.46
C PHE A 117 -7.24 -4.06 -5.78
N GLN A 118 -7.97 -2.96 -5.93
CA GLN A 118 -7.86 -2.07 -7.09
C GLN A 118 -6.43 -1.61 -7.31
N MET A 119 -5.73 -1.23 -6.24
CA MET A 119 -4.32 -0.85 -6.35
C MET A 119 -3.44 -1.97 -6.89
N LYS A 120 -3.62 -3.21 -6.44
CA LYS A 120 -2.87 -4.35 -6.97
C LYS A 120 -3.13 -4.53 -8.46
N ILE A 121 -4.38 -4.36 -8.92
CA ILE A 121 -4.74 -4.38 -10.35
C ILE A 121 -4.04 -3.24 -11.10
N GLU A 122 -4.13 -2.00 -10.59
CA GLU A 122 -3.52 -0.82 -11.21
C GLU A 122 -2.02 -1.01 -11.43
N TYR A 123 -1.28 -1.49 -10.42
CA TYR A 123 0.15 -1.73 -10.55
C TYR A 123 0.50 -2.94 -11.42
N SER A 124 -0.30 -4.01 -11.36
CA SER A 124 -0.01 -5.24 -12.10
C SER A 124 -0.32 -5.13 -13.59
N TYR A 125 -1.31 -4.33 -13.98
CA TYR A 125 -1.81 -4.27 -15.37
C TYR A 125 -1.75 -2.87 -15.99
N LEU A 126 -2.24 -1.85 -15.27
CA LEU A 126 -2.43 -0.52 -15.86
C LEU A 126 -1.14 0.30 -15.90
N LEU A 127 -0.23 0.08 -14.94
CA LEU A 127 1.02 0.80 -14.79
C LEU A 127 2.27 -0.02 -15.15
N LYS A 128 2.08 -1.23 -15.72
CA LYS A 128 3.16 -2.15 -16.15
C LYS A 128 3.97 -1.62 -17.34
N LYS A 129 3.50 -0.58 -18.04
CA LYS A 129 4.29 0.10 -19.06
C LYS A 129 5.36 0.96 -18.39
N GLU A 130 6.60 0.48 -18.39
CA GLU A 130 7.75 1.38 -18.31
C GLU A 130 7.78 2.31 -19.54
N PRO A 131 8.32 3.53 -19.43
CA PRO A 131 8.56 4.40 -20.58
C PRO A 131 9.75 3.89 -21.40
N SER A 132 9.54 2.79 -22.12
CA SER A 132 10.36 2.37 -23.25
C SER A 132 9.46 1.56 -24.16
N ASP A 133 9.39 1.91 -25.43
CA ASP A 133 8.52 1.36 -26.48
C ASP A 133 7.07 1.86 -26.54
N THR A 134 6.93 3.16 -26.78
CA THR A 134 5.89 3.57 -27.74
C THR A 134 6.50 4.55 -28.74
N THR A 135 7.48 4.08 -29.51
CA THR A 135 7.65 4.59 -30.87
C THR A 135 6.43 4.09 -31.64
N LEU A 136 5.35 4.87 -31.66
CA LEU A 136 4.32 4.75 -32.68
C LEU A 136 5.02 4.98 -34.02
N LYS A 137 5.45 3.91 -34.67
CA LYS A 137 5.68 3.95 -36.11
C LYS A 137 4.29 4.09 -36.73
N ILE A 138 3.96 5.32 -37.08
CA ILE A 138 2.93 5.60 -38.06
C ILE A 138 3.47 5.02 -39.38
N VAL A 139 2.83 3.96 -39.86
CA VAL A 139 2.81 3.57 -41.28
C VAL A 139 1.35 3.41 -41.63
#